data_AF-A0A4Z1AIR0-F1
#
_entry.id   AF-A0A4Z1AIR0-F1
#
_cell.length_a   1.000
_cell.length_b   1.000
_cell.length_c   1.000
_cell.angle_alpha   90.00
_cell.angle_beta   90.00
_cell.angle_gamma   90.00
#
_symmetry.space_group_name_H-M   'P 1'
#
loop_
_entity.id
_entity.type
_entity.pdbx_description
1 polymer ?
#
loop_
_entity_poly.entity_id
_entity_poly.type
_entity_poly.pdbx_seq_one_letter_code
_entity_poly.pdbx_strand_id
1 'polypeptide(L)'
;MFRILFSVVFLPIRILFQGFRILSWIIRKGDHFYLEIPSSFSFDKKSFFVKLLVSKEEAPFLVDFLLGLKALTKVPGLKKVSFHISNPEYGFGEVWNICKAIQSLNEKGIETSGFCLGGGTKALLLLSQCKYRYSSSASEFFPILPSAEPYFFGGAAKKFGVGVEAYASGAFKSFGETFQRTSFSAPARKNLEALLNDYKELLSAGFKKSSNLDLKVLEEPIISSEKLKKIGFITEFVEEDEFEENYLFENYKKEKETDKPKYKKLSPKGFRLYHKKSNFSFISKSIPIVAVLPVQGNILPDLGREEDFRSRQVSFRYYQEIFKDLKEDPKVAAVILEMNSPGGSALVSELLYREIKKLAEKKPVITYVLNVAASGGYYLSCATQKIHGTPYSIVGSIGAVMMRFELKKLYDKFGVQKERIGFYPHRDILSEYGKLSPKSEQFLRKEVLRSRDLFYSRVIESRKTSFQELEKNYGEGRIFSGETFRKSGFLDSCDSFLDTLQNLKTELKSKKIDVRYLPGTYSWKDLVQDLKPGMQFSKFSLFSKFSAEKKQNPLEVLHLSEIAQELSNI
;
A
#
# COMPACT_ATOMS: atom_id res chain seq x y z
N MET A 1 -0.76 -19.37 -33.72
CA MET A 1 -1.31 -20.71 -34.04
C MET A 1 -1.57 -21.55 -32.78
N PHE A 2 -0.58 -21.78 -31.89
CA PHE A 2 -0.75 -22.55 -30.65
C PHE A 2 -1.86 -22.07 -29.70
N ARG A 3 -2.05 -20.76 -29.56
CA ARG A 3 -3.08 -20.20 -28.65
C ARG A 3 -4.51 -20.55 -29.10
N ILE A 4 -4.75 -20.66 -30.40
CA ILE A 4 -6.05 -21.07 -30.98
C ILE A 4 -6.23 -22.58 -30.81
N LEU A 5 -5.19 -23.37 -31.11
CA LEU A 5 -5.19 -24.82 -30.91
C LEU A 5 -5.48 -25.20 -29.44
N PHE A 6 -4.79 -24.58 -28.48
CA PHE A 6 -5.06 -24.74 -27.04
C PHE A 6 -6.46 -24.24 -26.64
N SER A 7 -7.01 -23.22 -27.31
CA SER A 7 -8.36 -22.75 -27.02
C SER A 7 -9.43 -23.74 -27.44
N VAL A 8 -9.21 -24.45 -28.54
CA VAL A 8 -10.10 -25.49 -29.08
C VAL A 8 -9.97 -26.79 -28.29
N VAL A 9 -8.74 -27.25 -28.03
CA VAL A 9 -8.47 -28.51 -27.30
C VAL A 9 -8.98 -28.43 -25.85
N PHE A 10 -8.81 -27.30 -25.17
CA PHE A 10 -9.30 -27.12 -23.79
C PHE A 10 -10.71 -26.54 -23.72
N LEU A 11 -11.41 -26.35 -24.84
CA LEU A 11 -12.78 -25.81 -24.86
C LEU A 11 -13.76 -26.69 -24.06
N PRO A 12 -13.75 -28.03 -24.17
CA PRO A 12 -14.65 -28.90 -23.40
C PRO A 12 -14.39 -28.81 -21.90
N ILE A 13 -13.10 -28.77 -21.50
CA ILE A 13 -12.67 -28.60 -20.11
C ILE A 13 -13.08 -27.23 -19.58
N ARG A 14 -12.95 -26.16 -20.38
CA ARG A 14 -13.40 -24.81 -20.02
C ARG A 14 -14.92 -24.72 -19.88
N ILE A 15 -15.68 -25.40 -20.74
CA ILE A 15 -17.15 -25.46 -20.67
C ILE A 15 -17.59 -26.24 -19.43
N LEU A 16 -16.98 -27.40 -19.15
CA LEU A 16 -17.25 -28.19 -17.94
C LEU A 16 -16.90 -27.41 -16.67
N PHE A 17 -15.74 -26.75 -16.63
CA PHE A 17 -15.32 -25.93 -15.50
C PHE A 17 -16.22 -24.71 -15.33
N GLN A 18 -16.62 -24.03 -16.41
CA GLN A 18 -17.56 -22.90 -16.36
C GLN A 18 -18.96 -23.35 -15.95
N GLY A 19 -19.41 -24.52 -16.43
CA GLY A 19 -20.64 -25.19 -16.01
C GLY A 19 -20.62 -25.46 -14.51
N PHE A 20 -19.55 -26.09 -14.00
CA PHE A 20 -19.34 -26.30 -12.57
C PHE A 20 -19.31 -24.99 -11.77
N ARG A 21 -18.74 -23.90 -12.32
CA ARG A 21 -18.73 -22.58 -11.66
C ARG A 21 -20.10 -21.92 -11.61
N ILE A 22 -20.81 -21.92 -12.73
CA ILE A 22 -22.19 -21.40 -12.83
C ILE A 22 -23.08 -22.20 -11.90
N LEU A 23 -22.96 -23.54 -11.90
CA LEU A 23 -23.67 -24.42 -10.97
C LEU A 23 -23.26 -24.12 -9.53
N SER A 24 -21.97 -23.97 -9.22
CA SER A 24 -21.49 -23.65 -7.86
C SER A 24 -21.94 -22.28 -7.35
N TRP A 25 -22.22 -21.32 -8.25
CA TRP A 25 -22.76 -20.00 -7.93
C TRP A 25 -24.30 -20.03 -7.81
N ILE A 26 -24.98 -20.79 -8.67
CA ILE A 26 -26.44 -21.00 -8.60
C ILE A 26 -26.80 -21.83 -7.35
N ILE A 27 -25.95 -22.78 -6.97
CA ILE A 27 -26.11 -23.65 -5.79
C ILE A 27 -25.74 -22.90 -4.50
N ARG A 28 -24.87 -21.87 -4.54
CA ARG A 28 -24.54 -21.06 -3.35
C ARG A 28 -25.52 -19.89 -3.19
N LYS A 29 -26.72 -20.21 -2.73
CA LYS A 29 -27.72 -19.27 -2.20
C LYS A 29 -27.43 -18.98 -0.72
N GLY A 30 -26.32 -18.32 -0.43
CA GLY A 30 -26.07 -17.77 0.91
C GLY A 30 -26.57 -16.33 0.94
N ASP A 31 -27.48 -16.00 1.85
CA ASP A 31 -27.84 -14.62 2.15
C ASP A 31 -26.90 -13.98 3.19
N HIS A 32 -25.88 -14.72 3.64
CA HIS A 32 -24.88 -14.27 4.60
C HIS A 32 -23.47 -14.80 4.29
N PHE A 33 -22.45 -13.95 4.42
CA PHE A 33 -21.03 -14.29 4.25
C PHE A 33 -20.23 -13.90 5.51
N TYR A 34 -19.21 -14.69 5.86
CA TYR A 34 -18.24 -14.38 6.92
C TYR A 34 -16.84 -14.23 6.31
N LEU A 35 -16.10 -13.18 6.72
CA LEU A 35 -14.79 -12.79 6.19
C LEU A 35 -13.83 -12.39 7.29
N GLU A 36 -12.55 -12.62 7.06
CA GLU A 36 -11.48 -12.08 7.89
C GLU A 36 -10.82 -10.88 7.19
N ILE A 37 -10.68 -9.77 7.92
CA ILE A 37 -9.79 -8.67 7.58
C ILE A 37 -8.47 -8.93 8.29
N PRO A 38 -7.40 -9.31 7.57
CA PRO A 38 -6.14 -9.72 8.17
C PRO A 38 -5.38 -8.53 8.77
N SER A 39 -4.39 -8.82 9.62
CA SER A 39 -3.47 -7.81 10.16
C SER A 39 -2.54 -7.23 9.09
N SER A 40 -2.21 -7.99 8.06
CA SER A 40 -1.31 -7.58 6.96
C SER A 40 -1.86 -7.98 5.60
N PHE A 41 -1.39 -7.30 4.55
CA PHE A 41 -1.61 -7.67 3.16
C PHE A 41 -0.26 -7.94 2.49
N SER A 42 -0.23 -8.87 1.55
CA SER A 42 0.95 -9.09 0.72
C SER A 42 1.11 -7.95 -0.30
N PHE A 43 2.36 -7.60 -0.57
CA PHE A 43 2.73 -6.64 -1.62
C PHE A 43 2.94 -7.34 -2.98
N ASP A 44 3.26 -8.63 -2.97
CA ASP A 44 3.50 -9.40 -4.18
C ASP A 44 2.38 -10.40 -4.44
N LYS A 45 1.92 -10.43 -5.68
CA LYS A 45 0.95 -11.42 -6.14
C LYS A 45 1.67 -12.70 -6.57
N LYS A 46 1.78 -13.75 -5.75
CA LYS A 46 2.43 -15.00 -6.20
C LYS A 46 1.55 -15.83 -7.15
N SER A 47 2.17 -16.54 -8.09
CA SER A 47 1.49 -17.47 -9.00
C SER A 47 0.99 -18.74 -8.30
N PHE A 48 0.05 -19.46 -8.90
CA PHE A 48 -0.54 -20.68 -8.34
C PHE A 48 0.52 -21.74 -7.99
N PHE A 49 1.43 -22.04 -8.92
CA PHE A 49 2.44 -23.08 -8.73
C PHE A 49 3.46 -22.73 -7.65
N VAL A 50 3.88 -21.47 -7.56
CA VAL A 50 4.81 -21.04 -6.49
C VAL A 50 4.14 -21.18 -5.13
N LYS A 51 2.87 -20.82 -5.04
CA LYS A 51 2.08 -20.94 -3.83
C LYS A 51 1.78 -22.37 -3.39
N LEU A 52 1.79 -23.33 -4.31
CA LEU A 52 1.69 -24.76 -3.99
C LEU A 52 2.99 -25.29 -3.37
N LEU A 53 4.13 -24.69 -3.73
CA LEU A 53 5.44 -25.05 -3.19
C LEU A 53 5.84 -24.32 -1.91
N VAL A 54 5.44 -23.06 -1.77
CA VAL A 54 5.76 -22.23 -0.60
C VAL A 54 4.72 -22.51 0.49
N SER A 55 5.09 -23.28 1.50
CA SER A 55 4.20 -23.86 2.52
C SER A 55 3.78 -22.89 3.65
N LYS A 56 3.68 -21.58 3.42
CA LYS A 56 3.29 -20.63 4.48
C LYS A 56 1.95 -19.97 4.23
N GLU A 57 1.16 -19.85 5.30
CA GLU A 57 0.06 -18.91 5.45
C GLU A 57 0.52 -17.53 4.98
N GLU A 58 0.05 -17.10 3.82
CA GLU A 58 0.39 -15.80 3.27
C GLU A 58 -0.81 -14.87 3.31
N ALA A 59 -0.54 -13.65 3.77
CA ALA A 59 -1.46 -12.53 3.75
C ALA A 59 -2.08 -12.34 2.34
N PRO A 60 -3.39 -12.08 2.24
CA PRO A 60 -4.04 -11.83 0.96
C PRO A 60 -3.48 -10.56 0.30
N PHE A 61 -3.69 -10.44 -1.01
CA PHE A 61 -3.34 -9.23 -1.75
C PHE A 61 -4.46 -8.19 -1.60
N LEU A 62 -4.13 -6.95 -1.23
CA LEU A 62 -5.12 -5.93 -0.88
C LEU A 62 -6.16 -5.70 -1.98
N VAL A 63 -5.73 -5.57 -3.24
CA VAL A 63 -6.68 -5.30 -4.32
C VAL A 63 -7.60 -6.48 -4.62
N ASP A 64 -7.09 -7.71 -4.51
CA ASP A 64 -7.94 -8.89 -4.66
C ASP A 64 -9.01 -8.91 -3.55
N PHE A 65 -8.64 -8.50 -2.33
CA PHE A 65 -9.57 -8.33 -1.22
C PHE A 65 -10.62 -7.23 -1.48
N LEU A 66 -10.20 -6.03 -1.89
CA LEU A 66 -11.10 -4.91 -2.21
C LEU A 66 -12.07 -5.25 -3.36
N LEU A 67 -11.57 -5.87 -4.43
CA LEU A 67 -12.40 -6.35 -5.55
C LEU A 67 -13.41 -7.40 -5.07
N GLY A 68 -12.99 -8.28 -4.15
CA GLY A 68 -13.84 -9.25 -3.49
C GLY A 68 -15.04 -8.60 -2.80
N LEU A 69 -14.78 -7.62 -1.93
CA LEU A 69 -15.83 -6.85 -1.27
C LEU A 69 -16.74 -6.15 -2.28
N LYS A 70 -16.18 -5.54 -3.33
CA LYS A 70 -16.98 -4.88 -4.36
C LYS A 70 -17.91 -5.85 -5.09
N ALA A 71 -17.53 -7.10 -5.32
CA ALA A 71 -18.43 -8.04 -6.00
C ALA A 71 -19.54 -8.60 -5.11
N LEU A 72 -19.39 -8.59 -3.79
CA LEU A 72 -20.49 -8.93 -2.89
C LEU A 72 -21.70 -8.03 -3.12
N THR A 73 -21.48 -6.76 -3.48
CA THR A 73 -22.56 -5.83 -3.87
C THR A 73 -23.41 -6.30 -5.06
N LYS A 74 -22.95 -7.32 -5.81
CA LYS A 74 -23.61 -7.87 -6.99
C LYS A 74 -24.16 -9.27 -6.76
N VAL A 75 -24.03 -9.83 -5.56
CA VAL A 75 -24.54 -11.18 -5.24
C VAL A 75 -26.05 -11.09 -5.00
N PRO A 76 -26.89 -11.73 -5.85
CA PRO A 76 -28.33 -11.68 -5.65
C PRO A 76 -28.74 -12.38 -4.36
N GLY A 77 -29.61 -11.74 -3.58
CA GLY A 77 -30.13 -12.29 -2.33
C GLY A 77 -29.16 -12.20 -1.15
N LEU A 78 -27.97 -11.61 -1.32
CA LEU A 78 -27.07 -11.34 -0.20
C LEU A 78 -27.70 -10.28 0.71
N LYS A 79 -27.94 -10.63 1.97
CA LYS A 79 -28.48 -9.73 3.00
C LYS A 79 -27.42 -9.27 3.98
N LYS A 80 -26.42 -10.11 4.29
CA LYS A 80 -25.48 -9.86 5.40
C LYS A 80 -24.03 -10.23 5.08
N VAL A 81 -23.07 -9.47 5.62
CA VAL A 81 -21.64 -9.79 5.61
C VAL A 81 -21.05 -9.53 7.00
N SER A 82 -20.44 -10.55 7.59
CA SER A 82 -19.72 -10.48 8.85
C SER A 82 -18.21 -10.41 8.62
N PHE A 83 -17.54 -9.56 9.39
CA PHE A 83 -16.11 -9.34 9.37
C PHE A 83 -15.52 -9.71 10.74
N HIS A 84 -14.57 -10.62 10.76
CA HIS A 84 -13.61 -10.73 11.84
C HIS A 84 -12.42 -9.84 11.52
N ILE A 85 -12.10 -8.91 12.42
CA ILE A 85 -11.15 -7.82 12.16
C ILE A 85 -9.94 -8.02 13.05
N SER A 86 -8.85 -8.44 12.44
CA SER A 86 -7.54 -8.46 13.08
C SER A 86 -6.98 -7.04 13.24
N ASN A 87 -6.07 -6.84 14.20
CA ASN A 87 -5.41 -5.56 14.40
C ASN A 87 -4.53 -5.17 13.18
N PRO A 88 -4.83 -4.07 12.46
CA PRO A 88 -4.10 -3.72 11.24
C PRO A 88 -2.66 -3.24 11.48
N GLU A 89 -1.70 -3.78 10.72
CA GLU A 89 -0.30 -3.34 10.67
C GLU A 89 -0.02 -2.35 9.52
N TYR A 90 -0.88 -2.34 8.49
CA TYR A 90 -0.78 -1.45 7.33
C TYR A 90 -1.20 0.00 7.62
N GLY A 91 -0.94 0.90 6.67
CA GLY A 91 -1.20 2.34 6.80
C GLY A 91 -2.68 2.72 6.79
N PHE A 92 -2.95 4.00 7.05
CA PHE A 92 -4.32 4.54 6.99
C PHE A 92 -4.87 4.57 5.56
N GLY A 93 -4.02 4.56 4.53
CA GLY A 93 -4.44 4.48 3.15
C GLY A 93 -5.20 3.18 2.84
N GLU A 94 -4.66 2.04 3.27
CA GLU A 94 -5.29 0.73 3.12
C GLU A 94 -6.56 0.63 3.98
N VAL A 95 -6.51 1.07 5.25
CA VAL A 95 -7.68 1.12 6.15
C VAL A 95 -8.82 1.89 5.49
N TRP A 96 -8.53 3.08 4.96
CA TRP A 96 -9.54 3.90 4.32
C TRP A 96 -10.16 3.24 3.08
N ASN A 97 -9.36 2.55 2.27
CA ASN A 97 -9.86 1.78 1.13
C ASN A 97 -10.81 0.65 1.55
N ILE A 98 -10.47 -0.05 2.63
CA ILE A 98 -11.34 -1.11 3.18
C ILE A 98 -12.62 -0.49 3.75
N CYS A 99 -12.52 0.64 4.48
CA CYS A 99 -13.70 1.37 4.96
C CYS A 99 -14.64 1.75 3.80
N LYS A 100 -14.10 2.29 2.70
CA LYS A 100 -14.88 2.60 1.50
C LYS A 100 -15.55 1.37 0.89
N ALA A 101 -14.86 0.23 0.88
CA ALA A 101 -15.43 -1.03 0.40
C ALA A 101 -16.58 -1.54 1.29
N ILE A 102 -16.43 -1.49 2.62
CA ILE A 102 -17.49 -1.86 3.58
C ILE A 102 -18.69 -0.92 3.45
N GLN A 103 -18.46 0.39 3.36
CA GLN A 103 -19.52 1.38 3.12
C GLN A 103 -20.33 1.06 1.87
N SER A 104 -19.67 0.63 0.79
CA SER A 104 -20.36 0.28 -0.45
C SER A 104 -21.31 -0.94 -0.33
N LEU A 105 -21.08 -1.82 0.66
CA LEU A 105 -22.01 -2.91 1.00
C LEU A 105 -23.25 -2.35 1.70
N ASN A 106 -23.03 -1.49 2.70
CA ASN A 106 -24.11 -0.83 3.44
C ASN A 106 -25.01 0.00 2.51
N GLU A 107 -24.42 0.76 1.58
CA GLU A 107 -25.15 1.55 0.56
C GLU A 107 -26.00 0.67 -0.37
N LYS A 108 -25.69 -0.62 -0.49
CA LYS A 108 -26.47 -1.60 -1.26
C LYS A 108 -27.52 -2.33 -0.44
N GLY A 109 -27.71 -1.93 0.82
CA GLY A 109 -28.65 -2.57 1.74
C GLY A 109 -28.16 -3.89 2.31
N ILE A 110 -26.88 -4.23 2.10
CA ILE A 110 -26.25 -5.40 2.72
C ILE A 110 -25.85 -5.01 4.13
N GLU A 111 -26.41 -5.71 5.11
CA GLU A 111 -26.10 -5.55 6.52
C GLU A 111 -24.67 -6.00 6.83
N THR A 112 -23.92 -5.18 7.58
CA THR A 112 -22.55 -5.51 7.96
C THR A 112 -22.41 -5.70 9.47
N SER A 113 -21.73 -6.77 9.86
CA SER A 113 -21.40 -7.08 11.24
C SER A 113 -19.87 -7.16 11.37
N GLY A 114 -19.29 -6.61 12.44
CA GLY A 114 -17.86 -6.67 12.68
C GLY A 114 -17.57 -7.20 14.09
N PHE A 115 -16.53 -8.00 14.23
CA PHE A 115 -15.98 -8.44 15.51
C PHE A 115 -14.51 -8.07 15.61
N CYS A 116 -14.12 -7.52 16.76
CA CYS A 116 -12.73 -7.36 17.14
C CYS A 116 -12.52 -7.98 18.53
N LEU A 117 -11.47 -8.81 18.69
CA LEU A 117 -11.04 -9.24 20.03
C LEU A 117 -10.32 -8.12 20.80
N GLY A 118 -9.69 -7.20 20.07
CA GLY A 118 -8.98 -6.03 20.57
C GLY A 118 -8.30 -5.29 19.42
N GLY A 119 -7.52 -4.26 19.72
CA GLY A 119 -6.74 -3.55 18.72
C GLY A 119 -6.67 -2.04 18.96
N GLY A 120 -6.13 -1.31 17.98
CA GLY A 120 -5.96 0.14 18.06
C GLY A 120 -6.96 0.96 17.24
N THR A 121 -6.61 2.23 17.02
CA THR A 121 -7.42 3.20 16.26
C THR A 121 -7.85 2.70 14.88
N LYS A 122 -6.97 2.00 14.17
CA LYS A 122 -7.26 1.44 12.84
C LYS A 122 -8.31 0.32 12.89
N ALA A 123 -8.21 -0.57 13.88
CA ALA A 123 -9.20 -1.65 14.08
C ALA A 123 -10.57 -1.05 14.44
N LEU A 124 -10.59 -0.09 15.37
CA LEU A 124 -11.82 0.64 15.74
C LEU A 124 -12.43 1.38 14.53
N LEU A 125 -11.61 1.98 13.66
CA LEU A 125 -12.10 2.68 12.47
C LEU A 125 -12.71 1.72 11.42
N LEU A 126 -12.16 0.50 11.28
CA LEU A 126 -12.76 -0.54 10.44
C LEU A 126 -14.08 -1.04 11.05
N LEU A 127 -14.05 -1.36 12.35
CA LEU A 127 -15.23 -1.82 13.09
C LEU A 127 -16.36 -0.78 13.03
N SER A 128 -16.04 0.52 13.10
CA SER A 128 -17.02 1.59 13.03
C SER A 128 -17.79 1.63 11.71
N GLN A 129 -17.30 1.02 10.63
CA GLN A 129 -18.01 0.92 9.36
C GLN A 129 -19.09 -0.17 9.34
N CYS A 130 -19.06 -1.07 10.32
CA CYS A 130 -20.05 -2.14 10.45
C CYS A 130 -21.30 -1.62 11.16
N LYS A 131 -22.48 -2.03 10.68
CA LYS A 131 -23.77 -1.70 11.31
C LYS A 131 -23.86 -2.27 12.72
N TYR A 132 -23.48 -3.54 12.88
CA TYR A 132 -23.39 -4.22 14.17
C TYR A 132 -21.93 -4.44 14.54
N ARG A 133 -21.57 -4.12 15.78
CA ARG A 133 -20.18 -4.12 16.25
C ARG A 133 -20.09 -4.94 17.53
N TYR A 134 -19.32 -6.02 17.46
CA TYR A 134 -19.19 -7.02 18.52
C TYR A 134 -17.76 -7.10 19.01
N SER A 135 -17.62 -7.55 20.25
CA SER A 135 -16.35 -7.75 20.93
C SER A 135 -16.63 -8.64 22.15
N SER A 136 -15.62 -9.33 22.67
CA SER A 136 -15.74 -9.99 23.97
C SER A 136 -15.95 -8.94 25.07
N SER A 137 -16.59 -9.34 26.16
CA SER A 137 -16.74 -8.50 27.36
C SER A 137 -15.38 -8.16 27.99
N ALA A 138 -14.41 -9.08 27.89
CA ALA A 138 -13.05 -8.93 28.39
C ALA A 138 -12.10 -8.18 27.44
N SER A 139 -12.57 -7.77 26.25
CA SER A 139 -11.72 -7.10 25.26
C SER A 139 -11.27 -5.72 25.70
N GLU A 140 -10.02 -5.40 25.37
CA GLU A 140 -9.42 -4.08 25.54
C GLU A 140 -8.90 -3.53 24.21
N PHE A 141 -9.01 -2.22 24.06
CA PHE A 141 -8.52 -1.48 22.89
C PHE A 141 -7.47 -0.46 23.31
N PHE A 142 -6.42 -0.35 22.50
CA PHE A 142 -5.24 0.47 22.74
C PHE A 142 -5.11 1.50 21.60
N PRO A 143 -6.00 2.50 21.53
CA PRO A 143 -5.94 3.48 20.47
C PRO A 143 -4.67 4.33 20.59
N ILE A 144 -4.10 4.66 19.44
CA ILE A 144 -3.03 5.65 19.31
C ILE A 144 -3.57 6.70 18.35
N LEU A 145 -3.78 7.91 18.87
CA LEU A 145 -4.12 9.06 18.04
C LEU A 145 -2.91 9.52 17.24
N PRO A 146 -3.12 10.26 16.13
CA PRO A 146 -2.02 10.73 15.28
C PRO A 146 -0.93 11.42 16.10
N SER A 147 0.26 10.81 16.11
CA SER A 147 1.44 11.26 16.84
C SER A 147 2.70 10.95 16.04
N ALA A 148 3.83 11.56 16.42
CA ALA A 148 5.11 11.33 15.77
C ALA A 148 6.26 11.40 16.79
N GLU A 149 7.11 10.38 16.79
CA GLU A 149 8.27 10.26 17.69
C GLU A 149 9.56 9.96 16.90
N PRO A 150 10.10 10.95 16.15
CA PRO A 150 11.29 10.74 15.33
C PRO A 150 12.57 10.80 16.17
N TYR A 151 13.56 10.01 15.78
CA TYR A 151 14.90 10.03 16.38
C TYR A 151 15.69 11.29 15.98
N PHE A 152 16.43 11.83 16.94
CA PHE A 152 17.44 12.87 16.72
C PHE A 152 18.83 12.40 17.15
N PHE A 153 19.76 12.43 16.22
CA PHE A 153 21.12 11.92 16.36
C PHE A 153 22.17 13.02 16.54
N GLY A 154 21.80 14.31 16.46
CA GLY A 154 22.77 15.41 16.56
C GLY A 154 23.55 15.44 17.87
N GLY A 155 22.91 15.08 18.99
CA GLY A 155 23.59 14.92 20.28
C GLY A 155 24.65 13.81 20.26
N ALA A 156 24.31 12.66 19.67
CA ALA A 156 25.24 11.55 19.51
C ALA A 156 26.39 11.91 18.56
N ALA A 157 26.10 12.51 17.40
CA ALA A 157 27.10 12.98 16.44
C ALA A 157 28.12 13.91 17.11
N LYS A 158 27.64 14.92 17.87
CA LYS A 158 28.49 15.83 18.65
C LYS A 158 29.37 15.08 19.65
N LYS A 159 28.82 14.10 20.38
CA LYS A 159 29.56 13.28 21.36
C LYS A 159 30.70 12.51 20.71
N PHE A 160 30.46 11.91 19.54
CA PHE A 160 31.48 11.17 18.80
C PHE A 160 32.48 12.08 18.08
N GLY A 161 32.22 13.37 17.95
CA GLY A 161 33.08 14.27 17.18
C GLY A 161 32.79 14.20 15.68
N VAL A 162 31.57 13.84 15.32
CA VAL A 162 31.05 13.88 13.95
C VAL A 162 30.33 15.22 13.77
N GLY A 163 30.88 16.09 12.92
CA GLY A 163 30.19 17.27 12.45
C GLY A 163 29.14 16.90 11.39
N VAL A 164 27.98 17.57 11.42
CA VAL A 164 26.91 17.38 10.43
C VAL A 164 26.61 18.72 9.77
N GLU A 165 26.90 18.79 8.48
CA GLU A 165 26.64 19.95 7.63
C GLU A 165 25.42 19.63 6.75
N ALA A 166 24.25 20.17 7.12
CA ALA A 166 23.01 20.01 6.38
C ALA A 166 22.63 21.31 5.67
N TYR A 167 22.34 21.20 4.37
CA TYR A 167 21.92 22.29 3.49
C TYR A 167 20.51 22.01 2.99
N ALA A 168 19.53 22.71 3.53
CA ALA A 168 18.12 22.59 3.16
C ALA A 168 17.69 23.76 2.27
N SER A 169 16.81 23.50 1.32
CA SER A 169 16.28 24.51 0.41
C SER A 169 15.08 25.29 0.98
N GLY A 170 14.72 25.06 2.25
CA GLY A 170 13.54 25.66 2.88
C GLY A 170 13.40 25.31 4.36
N ALA A 171 12.67 26.14 5.09
CA ALA A 171 12.58 26.09 6.55
C ALA A 171 11.87 24.83 7.11
N PHE A 172 11.08 24.15 6.29
CA PHE A 172 10.30 22.98 6.71
C PHE A 172 10.96 21.66 6.28
N LYS A 173 12.03 21.71 5.48
CA LYS A 173 12.77 20.53 5.00
C LYS A 173 13.67 19.97 6.11
N SER A 174 13.05 19.30 7.08
CA SER A 174 13.66 18.91 8.35
C SER A 174 14.49 17.62 8.33
N PHE A 175 14.63 16.92 7.20
CA PHE A 175 15.40 15.68 7.14
C PHE A 175 16.85 15.84 7.65
N GLY A 176 17.50 16.98 7.36
CA GLY A 176 18.84 17.26 7.88
C GLY A 176 18.90 17.55 9.38
N GLU A 177 17.79 18.02 9.95
CA GLU A 177 17.70 18.35 11.37
C GLU A 177 17.83 17.11 12.26
N THR A 178 17.37 15.94 11.80
CA THR A 178 17.46 14.69 12.57
C THR A 178 18.92 14.30 12.84
N PHE A 179 19.86 14.66 11.97
CA PHE A 179 21.29 14.38 12.16
C PHE A 179 22.04 15.56 12.76
N GLN A 180 21.59 16.79 12.53
CA GLN A 180 22.29 18.00 12.97
C GLN A 180 21.84 18.49 14.37
N ARG A 181 20.60 18.22 14.78
CA ARG A 181 19.97 18.79 15.97
C ARG A 181 19.56 17.69 16.95
N THR A 182 19.06 18.11 18.12
CA THR A 182 18.45 17.24 19.13
C THR A 182 16.91 17.31 19.12
N SER A 183 16.35 18.22 18.31
CA SER A 183 14.91 18.43 18.15
C SER A 183 14.63 19.23 16.87
N PHE A 184 13.37 19.23 16.44
CA PHE A 184 12.91 20.00 15.29
C PHE A 184 13.13 21.51 15.48
N SER A 185 13.36 22.22 14.37
CA SER A 185 13.15 23.66 14.33
C SER A 185 11.68 24.02 14.55
N ALA A 186 11.41 25.26 14.97
CA ALA A 186 10.03 25.73 15.20
C ALA A 186 9.15 25.63 13.93
N PRO A 187 9.62 26.01 12.72
CA PRO A 187 8.82 25.84 11.50
C PRO A 187 8.50 24.37 11.19
N ALA A 188 9.50 23.48 11.27
CA ALA A 188 9.32 22.06 11.02
C ALA A 188 8.34 21.41 12.02
N ARG A 189 8.48 21.73 13.31
CA ARG A 189 7.55 21.28 14.35
C ARG A 189 6.12 21.74 14.06
N LYS A 190 5.93 23.03 13.76
CA LYS A 190 4.60 23.59 13.47
C LYS A 190 3.93 22.92 12.27
N ASN A 191 4.69 22.60 11.21
CA ASN A 191 4.13 21.92 10.05
C ASN A 191 3.77 20.45 10.34
N LEU A 192 4.58 19.75 11.14
CA LEU A 192 4.24 18.40 11.59
C LEU A 192 2.98 18.41 12.47
N GLU A 193 2.87 19.35 13.41
CA GLU A 193 1.67 19.53 14.24
C GLU A 193 0.41 19.79 13.40
N ALA A 194 0.52 20.61 12.35
CA ALA A 194 -0.58 20.84 11.41
C ALA A 194 -1.01 19.55 10.70
N LEU A 195 -0.06 18.73 10.22
CA LEU A 195 -0.37 17.43 9.61
C LEU A 195 -1.07 16.48 10.60
N LEU A 196 -0.60 16.43 11.85
CA LEU A 196 -1.21 15.60 12.88
C LEU A 196 -2.63 16.07 13.22
N ASN A 197 -2.86 17.40 13.24
CA ASN A 197 -4.20 17.95 13.42
C ASN A 197 -5.14 17.59 12.26
N ASP A 198 -4.68 17.68 11.00
CA ASP A 198 -5.46 17.22 9.84
C ASP A 198 -5.87 15.75 10.01
N TYR A 199 -4.96 14.89 10.47
CA TYR A 199 -5.27 13.47 10.69
C TYR A 199 -6.28 13.29 11.81
N LYS A 200 -6.18 14.08 12.89
CA LYS A 200 -7.18 14.09 13.98
C LYS A 200 -8.55 14.47 13.43
N GLU A 201 -8.66 15.50 12.61
CA GLU A 201 -9.92 15.93 12.00
C GLU A 201 -10.50 14.86 11.06
N LEU A 202 -9.66 14.23 10.24
CA LEU A 202 -10.07 13.13 9.35
C LEU A 202 -10.60 11.92 10.14
N LEU A 203 -9.92 11.53 11.22
CA LEU A 203 -10.41 10.48 12.11
C LEU A 203 -11.73 10.87 12.77
N SER A 204 -11.87 12.13 13.21
CA SER A 204 -13.12 12.66 13.80
C SER A 204 -14.27 12.48 12.84
N ALA A 205 -14.09 12.94 11.59
CA ALA A 205 -15.08 12.83 10.54
C ALA A 205 -15.41 11.36 10.22
N GLY A 206 -14.39 10.49 10.19
CA GLY A 206 -14.54 9.06 9.97
C GLY A 206 -15.46 8.40 11.01
N PHE A 207 -15.14 8.55 12.30
CA PHE A 207 -15.90 7.97 13.41
C PHE A 207 -17.28 8.61 13.58
N LYS A 208 -17.38 9.94 13.46
CA LYS A 208 -18.66 10.65 13.59
C LYS A 208 -19.66 10.20 12.53
N LYS A 209 -19.20 10.04 11.28
CA LYS A 209 -20.05 9.62 10.16
C LYS A 209 -20.53 8.17 10.28
N SER A 210 -19.70 7.27 10.80
CA SER A 210 -19.97 5.83 10.75
C SER A 210 -20.59 5.25 12.03
N SER A 211 -20.19 5.75 13.21
CA SER A 211 -20.63 5.21 14.49
C SER A 211 -20.94 6.25 15.56
N ASN A 212 -20.87 7.55 15.22
CA ASN A 212 -21.01 8.66 16.17
C ASN A 212 -20.06 8.59 17.40
N LEU A 213 -18.92 7.90 17.27
CA LEU A 213 -17.93 7.80 18.35
C LEU A 213 -17.15 9.12 18.45
N ASP A 214 -17.15 9.73 19.64
CA ASP A 214 -16.33 10.91 19.91
C ASP A 214 -14.85 10.51 20.02
N LEU A 215 -13.99 11.24 19.31
CA LEU A 215 -12.55 11.07 19.37
C LEU A 215 -11.97 11.25 20.76
N LYS A 216 -12.63 12.02 21.65
CA LYS A 216 -12.21 12.17 23.05
C LYS A 216 -12.13 10.84 23.79
N VAL A 217 -12.97 9.87 23.44
CA VAL A 217 -12.92 8.54 24.03
C VAL A 217 -11.59 7.85 23.70
N LEU A 218 -11.03 8.12 22.51
CA LEU A 218 -9.77 7.56 22.03
C LEU A 218 -8.52 8.26 22.60
N GLU A 219 -8.69 9.29 23.43
CA GLU A 219 -7.59 9.91 24.17
C GLU A 219 -7.16 9.05 25.38
N GLU A 220 -7.97 8.06 25.78
CA GLU A 220 -7.61 7.09 26.81
C GLU A 220 -6.70 5.99 26.26
N PRO A 221 -5.62 5.63 26.97
CA PRO A 221 -4.62 4.68 26.49
C PRO A 221 -5.15 3.24 26.41
N ILE A 222 -6.14 2.91 27.24
CA ILE A 222 -6.80 1.60 27.30
C ILE A 222 -8.29 1.86 27.42
N ILE A 223 -9.08 1.26 26.54
CA ILE A 223 -10.54 1.36 26.54
C ILE A 223 -11.12 -0.05 26.62
N SER A 224 -11.90 -0.32 27.66
CA SER A 224 -12.61 -1.58 27.77
C SER A 224 -13.80 -1.66 26.81
N SER A 225 -14.11 -2.86 26.37
CA SER A 225 -15.31 -3.16 25.59
C SER A 225 -16.60 -2.75 26.33
N GLU A 226 -16.61 -2.89 27.67
CA GLU A 226 -17.69 -2.39 28.53
C GLU A 226 -17.97 -0.90 28.37
N LYS A 227 -16.91 -0.10 28.37
CA LYS A 227 -17.04 1.34 28.15
C LYS A 227 -17.55 1.64 26.74
N LEU A 228 -17.00 0.96 25.73
CA LEU A 228 -17.46 1.12 24.34
C LEU A 228 -18.92 0.70 24.16
N LYS A 229 -19.42 -0.30 24.89
CA LYS A 229 -20.84 -0.67 24.88
C LYS A 229 -21.70 0.38 25.57
N LYS A 230 -21.26 0.91 26.72
CA LYS A 230 -21.98 1.95 27.48
C LYS A 230 -22.23 3.23 26.66
N ILE A 231 -21.29 3.60 25.79
CA ILE A 231 -21.41 4.76 24.89
C ILE A 231 -22.09 4.42 23.54
N GLY A 232 -22.56 3.19 23.36
CA GLY A 232 -23.26 2.74 22.14
C GLY A 232 -22.35 2.44 20.94
N PHE A 233 -21.03 2.40 21.12
CA PHE A 233 -20.12 1.97 20.06
C PHE A 233 -20.20 0.46 19.84
N ILE A 234 -19.95 -0.35 20.87
CA ILE A 234 -20.19 -1.80 20.79
C ILE A 234 -21.69 -2.05 20.93
N THR A 235 -22.26 -2.81 20.01
CA THR A 235 -23.67 -3.19 20.02
C THR A 235 -23.92 -4.22 21.10
N GLU A 236 -23.14 -5.31 21.10
CA GLU A 236 -23.33 -6.43 22.02
C GLU A 236 -22.02 -7.17 22.29
N PHE A 237 -21.97 -7.90 23.40
CA PHE A 237 -20.85 -8.78 23.67
C PHE A 237 -21.15 -10.14 23.08
N VAL A 238 -20.17 -10.67 22.38
CA VAL A 238 -20.20 -12.01 21.80
C VAL A 238 -18.80 -12.54 21.96
N GLU A 239 -18.64 -13.78 22.40
CA GLU A 239 -17.30 -14.40 22.44
C GLU A 239 -16.82 -14.73 21.01
N GLU A 240 -15.52 -14.87 20.81
CA GLU A 240 -14.97 -15.03 19.46
C GLU A 240 -15.46 -16.31 18.77
N ASP A 241 -15.45 -17.42 19.50
CA ASP A 241 -15.97 -18.70 19.05
C ASP A 241 -17.47 -18.62 18.79
N GLU A 242 -18.23 -17.95 19.65
CA GLU A 242 -19.65 -17.68 19.45
C GLU A 242 -19.89 -16.78 18.22
N PHE A 243 -19.05 -15.78 17.97
CA PHE A 243 -19.17 -14.92 16.79
C PHE A 243 -18.79 -15.68 15.51
N GLU A 244 -17.88 -16.64 15.57
CA GLU A 244 -17.70 -17.56 14.45
C GLU A 244 -18.92 -18.48 14.33
N GLU A 245 -19.35 -19.15 15.40
CA GLU A 245 -20.44 -20.13 15.40
C GLU A 245 -21.80 -19.51 15.01
N ASN A 246 -22.28 -18.46 15.68
CA ASN A 246 -23.58 -17.80 15.43
C ASN A 246 -23.73 -17.30 13.99
N TYR A 247 -22.61 -17.01 13.32
CA TYR A 247 -22.59 -16.44 11.97
C TYR A 247 -22.21 -17.47 10.91
N LEU A 248 -21.73 -18.63 11.32
CA LEU A 248 -21.65 -19.83 10.50
C LEU A 248 -22.95 -20.66 10.60
N PHE A 249 -23.76 -20.49 11.66
CA PHE A 249 -24.99 -21.25 11.93
C PHE A 249 -26.13 -20.36 12.49
N GLU A 250 -26.99 -19.82 11.62
CA GLU A 250 -28.17 -19.06 12.06
C GLU A 250 -29.15 -19.95 12.86
N ASN A 251 -29.59 -19.51 14.05
CA ASN A 251 -30.54 -20.19 14.96
C ASN A 251 -30.09 -21.55 15.54
N TYR A 252 -28.79 -21.86 15.58
CA TYR A 252 -28.31 -23.09 16.21
C TYR A 252 -28.27 -22.95 17.75
N LYS A 253 -29.26 -23.54 18.43
CA LYS A 253 -29.19 -23.78 19.88
C LYS A 253 -28.40 -25.07 20.10
N LYS A 254 -27.30 -24.97 20.84
CA LYS A 254 -26.31 -26.04 21.05
C LYS A 254 -26.92 -27.17 21.90
N GLU A 255 -27.59 -28.15 21.29
CA GLU A 255 -28.05 -29.38 21.97
C GLU A 255 -27.19 -30.61 21.63
N LYS A 256 -26.77 -30.83 20.37
CA LYS A 256 -25.84 -31.91 19.95
C LYS A 256 -24.99 -31.52 18.72
N GLU A 257 -23.72 -31.94 18.70
CA GLU A 257 -22.75 -31.60 17.64
C GLU A 257 -23.14 -32.08 16.22
N THR A 258 -24.02 -33.08 16.13
CA THR A 258 -24.54 -33.65 14.88
C THR A 258 -25.57 -32.76 14.16
N ASP A 259 -26.10 -31.73 14.83
CA ASP A 259 -27.19 -30.87 14.31
C ASP A 259 -26.68 -29.60 13.61
N LYS A 260 -25.34 -29.43 13.49
CA LYS A 260 -24.70 -28.30 12.81
C LYS A 260 -25.13 -28.23 11.33
N PRO A 261 -25.82 -27.15 10.87
CA PRO A 261 -26.13 -27.00 9.46
C PRO A 261 -24.85 -26.90 8.60
N LYS A 262 -24.91 -27.39 7.36
CA LYS A 262 -23.76 -27.33 6.44
C LYS A 262 -23.54 -25.88 6.00
N TYR A 263 -22.54 -25.23 6.59
CA TYR A 263 -22.08 -23.91 6.19
C TYR A 263 -20.82 -24.00 5.32
N LYS A 264 -20.44 -22.88 4.70
CA LYS A 264 -19.20 -22.79 3.96
C LYS A 264 -18.45 -21.54 4.42
N LYS A 265 -17.43 -21.71 5.28
CA LYS A 265 -16.43 -20.66 5.57
C LYS A 265 -15.81 -20.26 4.23
N LEU A 266 -16.17 -19.09 3.73
CA LEU A 266 -15.58 -18.55 2.52
C LEU A 266 -14.28 -17.88 2.95
N SER A 267 -13.24 -18.70 3.09
CA SER A 267 -11.88 -18.17 3.01
C SER A 267 -11.77 -17.41 1.70
N PRO A 268 -10.88 -16.43 1.54
CA PRO A 268 -10.92 -15.65 0.31
C PRO A 268 -10.67 -16.50 -0.97
N LYS A 269 -10.27 -17.80 -0.85
CA LYS A 269 -10.41 -18.86 -1.90
C LYS A 269 -11.80 -18.94 -2.54
N GLY A 270 -12.84 -18.85 -1.72
CA GLY A 270 -14.24 -18.86 -2.11
C GLY A 270 -14.62 -17.65 -2.99
N PHE A 271 -13.96 -16.51 -2.79
CA PHE A 271 -14.13 -15.33 -3.65
C PHE A 271 -13.62 -15.58 -5.07
N ARG A 272 -12.53 -16.35 -5.26
CA ARG A 272 -12.02 -16.70 -6.60
C ARG A 272 -13.12 -17.31 -7.47
N LEU A 273 -13.95 -18.16 -6.88
CA LEU A 273 -15.03 -18.88 -7.58
C LEU A 273 -16.16 -17.94 -8.01
N TYR A 274 -16.55 -17.00 -7.15
CA TYR A 274 -17.66 -16.06 -7.36
C TYR A 274 -17.45 -15.09 -8.55
N HIS A 275 -16.20 -14.78 -8.89
CA HIS A 275 -15.88 -13.67 -9.82
C HIS A 275 -15.82 -14.00 -11.31
N LYS A 276 -15.69 -15.26 -11.76
CA LYS A 276 -15.69 -15.58 -13.22
C LYS A 276 -17.06 -15.90 -13.79
N LYS A 277 -18.15 -15.46 -13.17
CA LYS A 277 -19.48 -15.63 -13.79
C LYS A 277 -19.69 -14.81 -15.07
N SER A 278 -18.82 -13.84 -15.37
CA SER A 278 -19.09 -12.77 -16.34
C SER A 278 -18.39 -12.89 -17.71
N ASN A 279 -17.48 -13.85 -17.94
CA ASN A 279 -16.56 -13.80 -19.10
C ASN A 279 -16.32 -15.13 -19.83
N PHE A 280 -17.35 -15.92 -20.11
CA PHE A 280 -17.22 -16.92 -21.16
C PHE A 280 -17.60 -16.27 -22.50
N SER A 281 -16.61 -16.06 -23.36
CA SER A 281 -16.81 -15.62 -24.74
C SER A 281 -16.10 -16.61 -25.65
N PHE A 282 -16.82 -17.15 -26.64
CA PHE A 282 -16.24 -17.99 -27.70
C PHE A 282 -15.23 -17.21 -28.57
N ILE A 283 -15.28 -15.87 -28.53
CA ILE A 283 -14.43 -14.96 -29.29
C ILE A 283 -13.68 -14.07 -28.30
N SER A 284 -12.36 -14.19 -28.21
CA SER A 284 -11.51 -13.37 -27.35
C SER A 284 -11.48 -11.92 -27.87
N LYS A 285 -12.43 -11.08 -27.46
CA LYS A 285 -12.28 -9.61 -27.65
C LYS A 285 -11.11 -9.13 -26.81
N SER A 286 -10.27 -8.26 -27.38
CA SER A 286 -9.17 -7.62 -26.65
C SER A 286 -9.75 -6.77 -25.52
N ILE A 287 -9.43 -7.11 -24.27
CA ILE A 287 -9.83 -6.33 -23.08
C ILE A 287 -8.66 -5.39 -22.75
N PRO A 288 -8.90 -4.07 -22.59
CA PRO A 288 -7.84 -3.12 -22.29
C PRO A 288 -7.21 -3.43 -20.92
N ILE A 289 -5.88 -3.48 -20.88
CA ILE A 289 -5.14 -3.72 -19.65
C ILE A 289 -4.86 -2.38 -18.96
N VAL A 290 -5.15 -2.30 -17.67
CA VAL A 290 -4.66 -1.28 -16.75
C VAL A 290 -3.52 -1.89 -15.94
N ALA A 291 -2.29 -1.46 -16.21
CA ALA A 291 -1.14 -1.91 -15.44
C ALA A 291 -1.02 -1.09 -14.14
N VAL A 292 -0.75 -1.74 -13.02
CA VAL A 292 -0.50 -1.09 -11.73
C VAL A 292 0.94 -1.36 -11.35
N LEU A 293 1.74 -0.30 -11.24
CA LEU A 293 3.14 -0.37 -10.90
C LEU A 293 3.36 0.27 -9.53
N PRO A 294 3.62 -0.51 -8.48
CA PRO A 294 4.01 0.01 -7.18
C PRO A 294 5.35 0.76 -7.25
N VAL A 295 5.40 1.92 -6.62
CA VAL A 295 6.60 2.74 -6.41
C VAL A 295 6.77 2.90 -4.90
N GLN A 296 7.48 1.96 -4.29
CA GLN A 296 7.50 1.79 -2.83
C GLN A 296 8.89 2.01 -2.24
N GLY A 297 8.96 2.79 -1.16
CA GLY A 297 10.19 3.03 -0.42
C GLY A 297 11.08 4.13 -1.02
N ASN A 298 12.34 4.14 -0.61
CA ASN A 298 13.29 5.19 -0.97
C ASN A 298 13.70 5.10 -2.44
N ILE A 299 13.89 6.27 -3.06
CA ILE A 299 14.46 6.42 -4.40
C ILE A 299 15.99 6.48 -4.28
N LEU A 300 16.70 5.49 -4.80
CA LEU A 300 18.14 5.32 -4.58
C LEU A 300 18.90 5.20 -5.92
N PRO A 301 20.18 5.63 -5.97
CA PRO A 301 21.00 5.49 -7.16
C PRO A 301 21.49 4.04 -7.36
N ASP A 302 21.54 3.61 -8.62
CA ASP A 302 22.01 2.28 -9.04
C ASP A 302 23.55 2.26 -9.13
N LEU A 303 24.23 2.39 -8.00
CA LEU A 303 25.69 2.38 -7.93
C LEU A 303 26.22 0.94 -7.93
N GLY A 304 26.31 0.32 -9.11
CA GLY A 304 27.13 -0.88 -9.34
C GLY A 304 26.73 -2.15 -8.61
N ARG A 305 25.51 -2.24 -8.07
CA ARG A 305 24.97 -3.49 -7.53
C ARG A 305 24.36 -4.30 -8.67
N GLU A 306 24.61 -5.62 -8.68
CA GLU A 306 23.78 -6.55 -9.45
C GLU A 306 22.30 -6.26 -9.13
N GLU A 307 21.44 -6.34 -10.14
CA GLU A 307 20.01 -6.06 -10.03
C GLU A 307 19.36 -7.00 -9.02
N ASP A 308 19.38 -6.64 -7.75
CA ASP A 308 18.59 -7.33 -6.75
C ASP A 308 17.15 -6.85 -6.88
N PHE A 309 16.41 -7.51 -7.77
CA PHE A 309 14.97 -7.38 -7.92
C PHE A 309 14.23 -7.52 -6.58
N ARG A 310 14.82 -8.19 -5.58
CA ARG A 310 14.24 -8.37 -4.24
C ARG A 310 14.42 -7.15 -3.34
N SER A 311 15.37 -6.28 -3.65
CA SER A 311 15.61 -5.07 -2.85
C SER A 311 14.41 -4.12 -2.86
N ARG A 312 13.52 -4.25 -3.88
CA ARG A 312 12.33 -3.41 -4.10
C ARG A 312 12.64 -1.90 -4.00
N GLN A 313 13.90 -1.54 -4.22
CA GLN A 313 14.33 -0.15 -4.18
C GLN A 313 13.82 0.54 -5.44
N VAL A 314 13.36 1.79 -5.29
CA VAL A 314 13.00 2.60 -6.45
C VAL A 314 14.31 3.07 -7.10
N SER A 315 14.57 2.50 -8.26
CA SER A 315 15.87 2.47 -8.95
C SER A 315 15.66 2.91 -10.40
N PHE A 316 16.66 3.53 -11.03
CA PHE A 316 16.48 4.03 -12.39
C PHE A 316 16.39 2.90 -13.41
N ARG A 317 17.38 2.01 -13.44
CA ARG A 317 17.50 0.94 -14.45
C ARG A 317 16.30 0.00 -14.41
N TYR A 318 15.91 -0.42 -13.22
CA TYR A 318 14.78 -1.34 -13.03
C TYR A 318 13.46 -0.75 -13.56
N TYR A 319 13.14 0.49 -13.18
CA TYR A 319 11.89 1.13 -13.63
C TYR A 319 11.95 1.58 -15.10
N GLN A 320 13.13 1.91 -15.63
CA GLN A 320 13.30 2.30 -17.03
C GLN A 320 12.86 1.18 -17.99
N GLU A 321 13.31 -0.06 -17.75
CA GLU A 321 12.90 -1.20 -18.57
C GLU A 321 11.40 -1.47 -18.46
N ILE A 322 10.83 -1.40 -17.25
CA ILE A 322 9.39 -1.56 -17.05
C ILE A 322 8.59 -0.47 -17.80
N PHE A 323 9.02 0.79 -17.73
CA PHE A 323 8.36 1.88 -18.44
C PHE A 323 8.45 1.72 -19.96
N LYS A 324 9.57 1.21 -20.47
CA LYS A 324 9.72 0.87 -21.89
C LYS A 324 8.74 -0.23 -22.30
N ASP A 325 8.68 -1.34 -21.56
CA ASP A 325 7.74 -2.44 -21.80
C ASP A 325 6.28 -1.98 -21.76
N LEU A 326 5.94 -1.20 -20.73
CA LEU A 326 4.61 -0.59 -20.59
C LEU A 326 4.27 0.34 -21.74
N LYS A 327 5.24 1.09 -22.26
CA LYS A 327 5.07 2.02 -23.38
C LYS A 327 4.87 1.28 -24.70
N GLU A 328 5.57 0.16 -24.90
CA GLU A 328 5.59 -0.61 -26.15
C GLU A 328 4.48 -1.67 -26.25
N ASP A 329 3.96 -2.21 -25.15
CA ASP A 329 2.89 -3.23 -25.21
C ASP A 329 1.54 -2.64 -25.66
N PRO A 330 1.03 -2.94 -26.87
CA PRO A 330 -0.23 -2.37 -27.37
C PRO A 330 -1.47 -2.82 -26.57
N LYS A 331 -1.37 -3.81 -25.70
CA LYS A 331 -2.49 -4.27 -24.86
C LYS A 331 -2.65 -3.43 -23.60
N VAL A 332 -1.59 -2.77 -23.14
CA VAL A 332 -1.64 -1.84 -22.00
C VAL A 332 -2.30 -0.54 -22.47
N ALA A 333 -3.49 -0.30 -21.96
CA ALA A 333 -4.32 0.86 -22.28
C ALA A 333 -4.12 2.02 -21.30
N ALA A 334 -3.74 1.74 -20.05
CA ALA A 334 -3.42 2.76 -19.05
C ALA A 334 -2.46 2.20 -17.98
N VAL A 335 -1.80 3.11 -17.24
CA VAL A 335 -0.89 2.77 -16.14
C VAL A 335 -1.28 3.53 -14.87
N ILE A 336 -1.30 2.85 -13.73
CA ILE A 336 -1.40 3.43 -12.40
C ILE A 336 -0.04 3.28 -11.72
N LEU A 337 0.58 4.39 -11.32
CA LEU A 337 1.72 4.38 -10.41
C LEU A 337 1.18 4.39 -8.98
N GLU A 338 1.20 3.24 -8.31
CA GLU A 338 0.78 3.12 -6.91
C GLU A 338 1.92 3.61 -6.02
N MET A 339 1.83 4.87 -5.58
CA MET A 339 2.91 5.59 -4.93
C MET A 339 2.87 5.42 -3.41
N ASN A 340 4.00 4.97 -2.87
CA ASN A 340 4.28 4.91 -1.43
C ASN A 340 5.76 5.19 -1.16
N SER A 341 6.21 6.41 -1.45
CA SER A 341 7.63 6.81 -1.37
C SER A 341 7.82 8.14 -0.64
N PRO A 342 8.75 8.20 0.34
CA PRO A 342 9.18 9.46 0.95
C PRO A 342 10.17 10.24 0.07
N GLY A 343 10.51 9.72 -1.12
CA GLY A 343 11.48 10.29 -2.06
C GLY A 343 12.89 9.72 -1.89
N GLY A 344 13.90 10.52 -2.23
CA GLY A 344 15.29 10.11 -2.17
C GLY A 344 16.17 10.90 -3.14
N SER A 345 16.95 10.19 -3.97
CA SER A 345 17.91 10.75 -4.92
C SER A 345 17.26 11.68 -5.94
N ALA A 346 17.62 12.95 -5.92
CA ALA A 346 17.13 13.96 -6.87
C ALA A 346 17.46 13.61 -8.33
N LEU A 347 18.65 13.04 -8.58
CA LEU A 347 19.06 12.60 -9.92
C LEU A 347 18.14 11.49 -10.43
N VAL A 348 17.93 10.45 -9.63
CA VAL A 348 17.10 9.31 -10.03
C VAL A 348 15.64 9.73 -10.21
N SER A 349 15.14 10.62 -9.34
CA SER A 349 13.80 11.20 -9.49
C SER A 349 13.64 11.94 -10.83
N GLU A 350 14.60 12.77 -11.25
CA GLU A 350 14.51 13.47 -12.55
C GLU A 350 14.62 12.49 -13.74
N LEU A 351 15.47 11.46 -13.65
CA LEU A 351 15.59 10.47 -14.72
C LEU A 351 14.29 9.67 -14.87
N LEU A 352 13.70 9.21 -13.77
CA LEU A 352 12.42 8.50 -13.78
C LEU A 352 11.26 9.41 -14.18
N TYR A 353 11.26 10.69 -13.76
CA TYR A 353 10.28 11.69 -14.19
C TYR A 353 10.22 11.78 -15.72
N ARG A 354 11.38 11.84 -16.39
CA ARG A 354 11.46 11.88 -17.85
C ARG A 354 10.91 10.61 -18.50
N GLU A 355 11.19 9.44 -17.94
CA GLU A 355 10.63 8.17 -18.46
C GLU A 355 9.11 8.09 -18.27
N ILE A 356 8.58 8.56 -17.13
CA ILE A 356 7.14 8.65 -16.91
C ILE A 356 6.49 9.63 -17.90
N LYS A 357 7.10 10.80 -18.15
CA LYS A 357 6.61 11.74 -19.19
C LYS A 357 6.58 11.11 -20.57
N LYS A 358 7.64 10.40 -20.97
CA LYS A 358 7.70 9.65 -22.24
C LYS A 358 6.63 8.57 -22.34
N LEU A 359 6.27 7.93 -21.23
CA LEU A 359 5.16 6.96 -21.17
C LEU A 359 3.81 7.68 -21.29
N ALA A 360 3.65 8.79 -20.55
CA ALA A 360 2.46 9.63 -20.52
C ALA A 360 2.12 10.25 -21.89
N GLU A 361 3.10 10.51 -22.74
CA GLU A 361 2.88 10.94 -24.14
C GLU A 361 2.13 9.91 -24.98
N LYS A 362 2.27 8.61 -24.67
CA LYS A 362 1.63 7.53 -25.44
C LYS A 362 0.38 6.98 -24.77
N LYS A 363 0.31 7.01 -23.44
CA LYS A 363 -0.72 6.32 -22.65
C LYS A 363 -1.15 7.16 -21.44
N PRO A 364 -2.42 7.06 -21.01
CA PRO A 364 -2.83 7.59 -19.71
C PRO A 364 -2.01 6.99 -18.58
N VAL A 365 -1.38 7.84 -17.77
CA VAL A 365 -0.67 7.48 -16.54
C VAL A 365 -1.30 8.27 -15.39
N ILE A 366 -1.70 7.56 -14.34
CA ILE A 366 -2.24 8.17 -13.13
C ILE A 366 -1.37 7.77 -11.96
N THR A 367 -1.03 8.72 -11.09
CA THR A 367 -0.48 8.39 -9.78
C THR A 367 -1.61 8.15 -8.80
N TYR A 368 -1.53 7.07 -8.03
CA TYR A 368 -2.41 6.81 -6.90
C TYR A 368 -1.57 6.75 -5.61
N VAL A 369 -1.66 7.79 -4.77
CA VAL A 369 -0.92 7.88 -3.52
C VAL A 369 -1.62 7.08 -2.43
N LEU A 370 -1.07 5.90 -2.11
CA LEU A 370 -1.64 5.04 -1.08
C LEU A 370 -1.42 5.62 0.32
N ASN A 371 -0.16 5.82 0.70
CA ASN A 371 0.22 6.37 2.01
C ASN A 371 1.15 7.58 1.91
N VAL A 372 2.17 7.56 1.06
CA VAL A 372 3.16 8.65 0.98
C VAL A 372 3.55 8.95 -0.45
N ALA A 373 3.52 10.22 -0.84
CA ALA A 373 4.20 10.74 -2.02
C ALA A 373 4.85 12.06 -1.63
N ALA A 374 6.01 11.99 -0.99
CA ALA A 374 6.74 13.16 -0.52
C ALA A 374 8.08 13.29 -1.25
N SER A 375 8.57 14.53 -1.40
CA SER A 375 9.87 14.82 -2.00
C SER A 375 9.97 14.20 -3.40
N GLY A 376 10.98 13.36 -3.67
CA GLY A 376 11.09 12.61 -4.92
C GLY A 376 9.84 11.79 -5.29
N GLY A 377 9.05 11.30 -4.33
CA GLY A 377 7.78 10.63 -4.63
C GLY A 377 6.77 11.57 -5.29
N TYR A 378 6.57 12.77 -4.72
CA TYR A 378 5.71 13.80 -5.33
C TYR A 378 6.28 14.34 -6.65
N TYR A 379 7.60 14.40 -6.76
CA TYR A 379 8.31 14.74 -8.00
C TYR A 379 7.88 13.82 -9.14
N LEU A 380 7.91 12.49 -8.92
CA LEU A 380 7.44 11.51 -9.90
C LEU A 380 5.94 11.64 -10.18
N SER A 381 5.13 11.91 -9.15
CA SER A 381 3.69 12.14 -9.33
C SER A 381 3.40 13.30 -10.29
N CYS A 382 4.24 14.34 -10.29
CA CYS A 382 4.09 15.49 -11.20
C CYS A 382 4.34 15.13 -12.68
N ALA A 383 4.87 13.94 -12.99
CA ALA A 383 5.05 13.46 -14.35
C ALA A 383 3.76 12.86 -14.95
N THR A 384 2.77 12.50 -14.12
CA THR A 384 1.54 11.83 -14.54
C THR A 384 0.43 12.83 -14.87
N GLN A 385 -0.57 12.42 -15.67
CA GLN A 385 -1.68 13.31 -16.05
C GLN A 385 -2.61 13.64 -14.88
N LYS A 386 -2.76 12.71 -13.93
CA LYS A 386 -3.59 12.88 -12.73
C LYS A 386 -2.87 12.30 -11.51
N ILE A 387 -3.05 12.95 -10.37
CA ILE A 387 -2.56 12.52 -9.06
C ILE A 387 -3.78 12.33 -8.17
N HIS A 388 -4.14 11.09 -7.93
CA HIS A 388 -5.16 10.71 -6.95
C HIS A 388 -4.45 10.24 -5.68
N GLY A 389 -5.16 10.18 -4.55
CA GLY A 389 -4.61 9.60 -3.34
C GLY A 389 -5.62 9.43 -2.24
N THR A 390 -5.20 8.84 -1.13
CA THR A 390 -6.07 8.73 0.05
C THR A 390 -6.08 10.06 0.81
N PRO A 391 -7.16 10.41 1.55
CA PRO A 391 -7.18 11.64 2.36
C PRO A 391 -6.11 11.61 3.46
N TYR A 392 -5.73 10.42 3.93
CA TYR A 392 -4.66 10.18 4.91
C TYR A 392 -3.27 10.03 4.30
N SER A 393 -3.07 10.37 3.02
CA SER A 393 -1.73 10.31 2.44
C SER A 393 -0.87 11.49 2.91
N ILE A 394 0.45 11.28 3.04
CA ILE A 394 1.41 12.36 3.27
C ILE A 394 1.99 12.77 1.93
N VAL A 395 1.79 14.03 1.56
CA VAL A 395 2.20 14.59 0.27
C VAL A 395 3.01 15.88 0.43
N GLY A 396 3.63 16.32 -0.66
CA GLY A 396 4.46 17.53 -0.67
C GLY A 396 5.92 17.22 -0.38
N SER A 397 6.47 17.84 0.67
CA SER A 397 7.91 17.96 0.91
C SER A 397 8.68 18.51 -0.30
N ILE A 398 8.09 19.52 -0.95
CA ILE A 398 8.62 20.11 -2.17
C ILE A 398 9.84 20.96 -1.82
N GLY A 399 11.03 20.43 -2.09
CA GLY A 399 12.30 21.03 -1.74
C GLY A 399 13.44 20.02 -1.77
N ALA A 400 14.66 20.51 -1.65
CA ALA A 400 15.88 19.72 -1.68
C ALA A 400 16.65 19.81 -0.36
N VAL A 401 17.41 18.77 -0.06
CA VAL A 401 18.32 18.74 1.08
C VAL A 401 19.58 18.00 0.69
N MET A 402 20.72 18.48 1.16
CA MET A 402 22.00 17.79 1.08
C MET A 402 22.62 17.71 2.46
N MET A 403 23.32 16.63 2.75
CA MET A 403 24.04 16.46 4.01
C MET A 403 25.45 15.98 3.75
N ARG A 404 26.38 16.43 4.58
CA ARG A 404 27.76 15.98 4.64
C ARG A 404 28.17 15.76 6.09
N PHE A 405 28.95 14.70 6.31
CA PHE A 405 29.57 14.42 7.60
C PHE A 405 31.02 14.90 7.60
N GLU A 406 31.41 15.59 8.66
CA GLU A 406 32.76 16.08 8.92
C GLU A 406 33.37 15.23 10.05
N LEU A 407 34.43 14.49 9.74
CA LEU A 407 34.97 13.44 10.61
C LEU A 407 36.33 13.78 11.22
N LYS A 408 36.89 14.99 11.02
CA LYS A 408 38.23 15.31 11.51
C LYS A 408 38.34 15.14 13.01
N LYS A 409 37.37 15.66 13.78
CA LYS A 409 37.37 15.53 15.25
C LYS A 409 37.24 14.07 15.70
N LEU A 410 36.52 13.25 14.95
CA LEU A 410 36.44 11.82 15.20
C LEU A 410 37.82 11.17 14.98
N TYR A 411 38.46 11.46 13.84
CA TYR A 411 39.78 10.93 13.52
C TYR A 411 40.87 11.37 14.51
N ASP A 412 40.85 12.64 14.92
CA ASP A 412 41.78 13.19 15.91
C ASP A 412 41.73 12.38 17.22
N LYS A 413 40.55 11.89 17.64
CA LYS A 413 40.40 11.03 18.84
C LYS A 413 41.08 9.66 18.71
N PHE A 414 41.21 9.16 17.49
CA PHE A 414 41.84 7.86 17.20
C PHE A 414 43.27 8.00 16.67
N GLY A 415 43.85 9.21 16.71
CA GLY A 415 45.18 9.46 16.19
C GLY A 415 45.29 9.32 14.66
N VAL A 416 44.18 9.32 13.94
CA VAL A 416 44.16 9.22 12.47
C VAL A 416 44.32 10.60 11.87
N GLN A 417 45.31 10.78 10.99
CA GLN A 417 45.51 12.01 10.23
C GLN A 417 45.33 11.75 8.74
N LYS A 418 44.69 12.67 8.03
CA LYS A 418 44.66 12.69 6.55
C LYS A 418 45.29 13.96 6.05
N GLU A 419 46.26 13.83 5.17
CA GLU A 419 46.82 14.96 4.45
C GLU A 419 46.04 15.19 3.14
N ARG A 420 45.62 16.42 2.89
CA ARG A 420 44.89 16.79 1.68
C ARG A 420 45.88 17.31 0.64
N ILE A 421 46.19 16.50 -0.36
CA ILE A 421 46.99 16.89 -1.52
C ILE A 421 46.07 17.03 -2.75
N GLY A 422 46.16 18.14 -3.49
CA GLY A 422 45.41 18.40 -4.72
C GLY A 422 45.24 19.89 -5.04
N PHE A 423 44.85 20.20 -6.28
CA PHE A 423 44.98 21.55 -6.87
C PHE A 423 43.66 22.26 -7.25
N TYR A 424 42.48 21.70 -6.92
CA TYR A 424 41.20 22.30 -7.31
C TYR A 424 40.44 22.99 -6.15
N PRO A 425 39.81 24.17 -6.37
CA PRO A 425 39.26 25.04 -5.31
C PRO A 425 38.16 24.46 -4.40
N HIS A 426 37.50 23.36 -4.80
CA HIS A 426 36.36 22.76 -4.10
C HIS A 426 36.63 21.32 -3.62
N ARG A 427 37.91 20.95 -3.48
CA ARG A 427 38.33 19.60 -3.07
C ARG A 427 37.84 19.17 -1.70
N ASP A 428 37.65 20.13 -0.81
CA ASP A 428 37.08 19.95 0.53
C ASP A 428 35.65 19.38 0.52
N ILE A 429 34.86 19.60 -0.53
CA ILE A 429 33.53 18.98 -0.71
C ILE A 429 33.63 17.45 -0.73
N LEU A 430 34.65 16.92 -1.41
CA LEU A 430 34.86 15.49 -1.63
C LEU A 430 35.61 14.79 -0.49
N SER A 431 35.93 15.52 0.59
CA SER A 431 36.66 14.97 1.72
C SER A 431 35.89 15.25 2.98
N GLU A 432 35.56 14.22 3.75
CA GLU A 432 35.03 14.30 5.11
C GLU A 432 36.03 14.87 6.14
N TYR A 433 37.30 15.04 5.77
CA TYR A 433 38.41 15.39 6.67
C TYR A 433 38.52 16.89 6.98
N GLY A 434 37.53 17.45 7.68
CA GLY A 434 37.53 18.85 8.12
C GLY A 434 36.45 19.69 7.45
N LYS A 435 36.27 20.91 7.95
CA LYS A 435 35.22 21.82 7.48
C LYS A 435 35.38 22.22 6.02
N LEU A 436 34.26 22.60 5.42
CA LEU A 436 34.24 23.26 4.13
C LEU A 436 34.75 24.70 4.23
N SER A 437 35.41 25.15 3.17
CA SER A 437 35.72 26.54 2.92
C SER A 437 34.43 27.32 2.62
N PRO A 438 34.40 28.64 2.86
CA PRO A 438 33.23 29.47 2.54
C PRO A 438 32.80 29.38 1.07
N LYS A 439 33.76 29.25 0.14
CA LYS A 439 33.49 29.09 -1.30
C LYS A 439 32.77 27.77 -1.60
N SER A 440 33.22 26.67 -0.99
CA SER A 440 32.59 25.35 -1.15
C SER A 440 31.22 25.28 -0.47
N GLU A 441 31.06 25.93 0.68
CA GLU A 441 29.75 26.06 1.31
C GLU A 441 28.75 26.80 0.41
N GLN A 442 29.15 27.95 -0.15
CA GLN A 442 28.33 28.72 -1.08
C GLN A 442 27.98 27.92 -2.34
N PHE A 443 28.94 27.16 -2.88
CA PHE A 443 28.72 26.27 -4.02
C PHE A 443 27.63 25.23 -3.72
N LEU A 444 27.70 24.55 -2.57
CA LEU A 444 26.69 23.55 -2.19
C LEU A 444 25.32 24.15 -1.94
N ARG A 445 25.24 25.34 -1.33
CA ARG A 445 23.97 26.07 -1.16
C ARG A 445 23.35 26.38 -2.53
N LYS A 446 24.15 26.80 -3.51
CA LYS A 446 23.68 27.04 -4.88
C LYS A 446 23.18 25.76 -5.54
N GLU A 447 23.85 24.62 -5.36
CA GLU A 447 23.41 23.34 -5.92
C GLU A 447 22.10 22.82 -5.29
N VAL A 448 21.91 23.03 -3.99
CA VAL A 448 20.63 22.72 -3.32
C VAL A 448 19.50 23.58 -3.87
N LEU A 449 19.73 24.89 -4.06
CA LEU A 449 18.74 25.77 -4.69
C LEU A 449 18.47 25.40 -6.15
N ARG A 450 19.50 25.06 -6.93
CA ARG A 450 19.34 24.57 -8.31
C ARG A 450 18.45 23.32 -8.37
N SER A 451 18.65 22.39 -7.44
CA SER A 451 17.83 21.17 -7.34
C SER A 451 16.38 21.48 -6.94
N ARG A 452 16.18 22.43 -6.01
CA ARG A 452 14.86 22.95 -5.63
C ARG A 452 14.16 23.59 -6.82
N ASP A 453 14.84 24.45 -7.56
CA ASP A 453 14.25 25.22 -8.66
C ASP A 453 13.79 24.31 -9.80
N LEU A 454 14.58 23.26 -10.08
CA LEU A 454 14.15 22.20 -10.99
C LEU A 454 12.87 21.51 -10.48
N PHE A 455 12.79 21.16 -9.19
CA PHE A 455 11.58 20.57 -8.64
C PHE A 455 10.39 21.53 -8.72
N TYR A 456 10.56 22.80 -8.37
CA TYR A 456 9.51 23.80 -8.49
C TYR A 456 9.02 23.91 -9.93
N SER A 457 9.91 23.89 -10.91
CA SER A 457 9.51 23.91 -12.33
C SER A 457 8.62 22.73 -12.72
N ARG A 458 8.90 21.51 -12.21
CA ARG A 458 8.07 20.32 -12.49
C ARG A 458 6.69 20.42 -11.85
N VAL A 459 6.62 20.97 -10.63
CA VAL A 459 5.35 21.17 -9.92
C VAL A 459 4.53 22.27 -10.60
N ILE A 460 5.16 23.38 -10.99
CA ILE A 460 4.53 24.48 -11.72
C ILE A 460 3.94 23.98 -13.05
N GLU A 461 4.70 23.22 -13.82
CA GLU A 461 4.24 22.62 -15.09
C GLU A 461 3.03 21.68 -14.85
N SER A 462 3.12 20.82 -13.85
CA SER A 462 2.08 19.81 -13.56
C SER A 462 0.80 20.42 -12.98
N ARG A 463 0.94 21.33 -12.02
CA ARG A 463 -0.18 21.88 -11.23
C ARG A 463 -0.68 23.23 -11.72
N LYS A 464 -0.04 23.82 -12.74
CA LYS A 464 -0.41 25.12 -13.33
C LYS A 464 -0.51 26.23 -12.28
N THR A 465 0.43 26.24 -11.34
CA THR A 465 0.57 27.26 -10.27
C THR A 465 1.71 28.22 -10.59
N SER A 466 1.84 29.31 -9.84
CA SER A 466 2.98 30.24 -9.96
C SER A 466 4.12 29.87 -9.01
N PHE A 467 5.34 30.34 -9.30
CA PHE A 467 6.48 30.16 -8.41
C PHE A 467 6.21 30.79 -7.03
N GLN A 468 5.64 32.00 -7.00
CA GLN A 468 5.37 32.74 -5.76
C GLN A 468 4.35 32.03 -4.88
N GLU A 469 3.27 31.51 -5.48
CA GLU A 469 2.26 30.74 -4.77
C GLU A 469 2.83 29.43 -4.23
N LEU A 470 3.56 28.69 -5.08
CA LEU A 470 4.23 27.45 -4.69
C LEU A 470 5.19 27.69 -3.53
N GLU A 471 6.15 28.61 -3.66
CA GLU A 471 7.17 28.85 -2.64
C GLU A 471 6.55 29.25 -1.30
N LYS A 472 5.57 30.15 -1.31
CA LYS A 472 4.95 30.68 -0.10
C LYS A 472 4.12 29.63 0.65
N ASN A 473 3.32 28.85 -0.08
CA ASN A 473 2.25 28.04 0.52
C ASN A 473 2.54 26.55 0.56
N TYR A 474 3.23 25.98 -0.45
CA TYR A 474 3.33 24.53 -0.64
C TYR A 474 4.79 24.03 -0.78
N GLY A 475 5.74 24.96 -0.94
CA GLY A 475 7.17 24.72 -1.07
C GLY A 475 7.91 24.70 0.26
N GLU A 476 9.21 24.98 0.20
CA GLU A 476 10.15 25.03 1.33
C GLU A 476 10.24 23.73 2.15
N GLY A 477 9.81 22.60 1.58
CA GLY A 477 9.82 21.29 2.22
C GLY A 477 8.61 20.95 3.08
N ARG A 478 7.53 21.76 3.07
CA ARG A 478 6.30 21.49 3.84
C ARG A 478 5.64 20.17 3.45
N ILE A 479 5.13 19.44 4.43
CA ILE A 479 4.31 18.23 4.26
C ILE A 479 2.83 18.52 4.55
N PHE A 480 1.94 17.79 3.88
CA PHE A 480 0.50 17.98 3.97
C PHE A 480 -0.24 16.65 3.94
N SER A 481 -1.46 16.63 4.45
CA SER A 481 -2.39 15.53 4.23
C SER A 481 -2.89 15.55 2.78
N GLY A 482 -3.28 14.39 2.26
CA GLY A 482 -3.88 14.25 0.94
C GLY A 482 -5.14 15.10 0.80
N GLU A 483 -5.97 15.18 1.85
CA GLU A 483 -7.17 16.02 1.86
C GLU A 483 -6.85 17.51 1.75
N THR A 484 -5.82 18.00 2.44
CA THR A 484 -5.39 19.40 2.34
C THR A 484 -4.87 19.72 0.93
N PHE A 485 -4.07 18.82 0.33
CA PHE A 485 -3.59 18.99 -1.04
C PHE A 485 -4.67 18.87 -2.11
N ARG A 486 -5.72 18.06 -1.86
CA ARG A 486 -6.90 18.00 -2.72
C ARG A 486 -7.63 19.34 -2.72
N LYS A 487 -7.85 19.92 -1.54
CA LYS A 487 -8.51 21.23 -1.40
C LYS A 487 -7.72 22.36 -2.10
N SER A 488 -6.40 22.29 -2.13
CA SER A 488 -5.55 23.27 -2.81
C SER A 488 -5.29 22.99 -4.29
N GLY A 489 -5.78 21.87 -4.84
CA GLY A 489 -5.58 21.50 -6.25
C GLY A 489 -4.18 20.97 -6.58
N PHE A 490 -3.38 20.59 -5.56
CA PHE A 490 -2.09 19.91 -5.72
C PHE A 490 -2.24 18.37 -5.78
N LEU A 491 -3.44 17.88 -5.51
CA LEU A 491 -3.88 16.52 -5.74
C LEU A 491 -5.27 16.61 -6.41
N ASP A 492 -5.51 15.82 -7.46
CA ASP A 492 -6.70 15.95 -8.30
C ASP A 492 -7.95 15.38 -7.63
N SER A 493 -7.84 14.25 -6.92
CA SER A 493 -8.96 13.67 -6.18
C SER A 493 -8.53 12.76 -5.01
N CYS A 494 -9.31 12.77 -3.93
CA CYS A 494 -9.19 11.77 -2.87
C CYS A 494 -10.16 10.60 -3.09
N ASP A 495 -9.87 9.80 -4.12
CA ASP A 495 -10.68 8.64 -4.50
C ASP A 495 -10.14 7.35 -3.90
N SER A 496 -11.01 6.35 -3.68
CA SER A 496 -10.54 4.99 -3.37
C SER A 496 -9.84 4.38 -4.59
N PHE A 497 -9.02 3.36 -4.37
CA PHE A 497 -8.36 2.64 -5.44
C PHE A 497 -9.37 2.05 -6.44
N LEU A 498 -10.48 1.52 -5.92
CA LEU A 498 -11.56 0.98 -6.75
C LEU A 498 -12.30 2.07 -7.53
N ASP A 499 -12.48 3.25 -6.94
CA ASP A 499 -13.10 4.39 -7.63
C ASP A 499 -12.16 4.91 -8.73
N THR A 500 -10.85 4.96 -8.47
CA THR A 500 -9.84 5.28 -9.48
C THR A 500 -9.89 4.31 -10.66
N LEU A 501 -9.98 3.00 -10.40
CA LEU A 501 -10.16 2.00 -11.45
C LEU A 501 -11.46 2.19 -12.23
N GLN A 502 -12.56 2.53 -11.54
CA GLN A 502 -13.86 2.77 -12.17
C GLN A 502 -13.86 4.03 -13.05
N ASN A 503 -13.18 5.09 -12.61
CA ASN A 503 -13.00 6.32 -13.38
C ASN A 503 -12.17 6.05 -14.64
N LEU A 504 -11.04 5.36 -14.51
CA LEU A 504 -10.22 4.93 -15.65
C LEU A 504 -10.99 4.06 -16.64
N LYS A 505 -11.76 3.10 -16.14
CA LYS A 505 -12.62 2.25 -16.98
C LYS A 505 -13.61 3.08 -17.82
N THR A 506 -14.17 4.13 -17.23
CA THR A 506 -15.08 5.06 -17.89
C THR A 506 -14.34 5.91 -18.94
N GLU A 507 -13.16 6.43 -18.61
CA GLU A 507 -12.30 7.20 -19.52
C GLU A 507 -11.84 6.38 -20.73
N LEU A 508 -11.50 5.11 -20.51
CA LEU A 508 -11.16 4.15 -21.57
C LEU A 508 -12.38 3.71 -22.41
N LYS A 509 -13.59 4.22 -22.08
CA LYS A 509 -14.86 3.86 -22.73
C LYS A 509 -15.08 2.34 -22.81
N SER A 510 -14.60 1.60 -21.81
CA SER A 510 -14.62 0.15 -21.81
C SER A 510 -15.61 -0.41 -20.79
N LYS A 511 -16.34 -1.44 -21.20
CA LYS A 511 -17.22 -2.20 -20.30
C LYS A 511 -16.45 -3.08 -19.32
N LYS A 512 -15.19 -3.42 -19.62
CA LYS A 512 -14.33 -4.33 -18.84
C LYS A 512 -12.87 -3.88 -18.92
N ILE A 513 -12.13 -3.99 -17.84
CA ILE A 513 -10.67 -3.79 -17.85
C ILE A 513 -9.97 -5.04 -17.31
N ASP A 514 -8.70 -5.20 -17.65
CA ASP A 514 -7.82 -6.20 -17.05
C ASP A 514 -6.81 -5.46 -16.15
N VAL A 515 -6.93 -5.61 -14.82
CA VAL A 515 -5.98 -5.00 -13.88
C VAL A 515 -4.79 -5.94 -13.65
N ARG A 516 -3.58 -5.48 -14.01
CA ARG A 516 -2.34 -6.25 -13.84
C ARG A 516 -1.32 -5.51 -12.98
N TYR A 517 -0.97 -6.09 -11.85
CA TYR A 517 0.12 -5.58 -11.01
C TYR A 517 1.49 -5.96 -11.58
N LEU A 518 2.45 -5.05 -11.46
CA LEU A 518 3.84 -5.19 -11.86
C LEU A 518 4.80 -5.07 -10.67
N PRO A 519 5.94 -5.77 -10.65
CA PRO A 519 6.26 -6.86 -11.56
C PRO A 519 5.21 -7.96 -11.47
N GLY A 520 5.05 -8.71 -12.56
CA GLY A 520 3.99 -9.71 -12.69
C GLY A 520 4.05 -10.77 -11.59
N THR A 521 3.09 -11.70 -11.60
CA THR A 521 3.00 -12.66 -10.51
C THR A 521 4.30 -13.44 -10.32
N TYR A 522 4.87 -13.44 -9.10
CA TYR A 522 6.08 -14.21 -8.78
C TYR A 522 5.89 -15.66 -9.24
N SER A 523 6.63 -16.02 -10.28
CA SER A 523 6.38 -17.14 -11.16
C SER A 523 7.34 -18.28 -10.87
N TRP A 524 7.07 -19.45 -11.45
CA TRP A 524 8.00 -20.58 -11.37
C TRP A 524 9.40 -20.22 -11.92
N LYS A 525 9.46 -19.36 -12.94
CA LYS A 525 10.74 -18.93 -13.51
C LYS A 525 11.55 -18.12 -12.50
N ASP A 526 10.88 -17.20 -11.81
CA ASP A 526 11.50 -16.37 -10.76
C ASP A 526 11.96 -17.26 -9.60
N LEU A 527 11.13 -18.22 -9.18
CA LEU A 527 11.49 -19.21 -8.15
C LEU A 527 12.71 -20.05 -8.55
N VAL A 528 12.79 -20.51 -9.80
CA VAL A 528 13.93 -21.30 -10.30
C VAL A 528 15.20 -20.47 -10.46
N GLN A 529 15.08 -19.23 -10.93
CA GLN A 529 16.20 -18.29 -10.98
C GLN A 529 16.72 -17.95 -9.58
N ASP A 530 15.84 -17.96 -8.58
CA ASP A 530 16.16 -17.70 -7.18
C ASP A 530 16.81 -18.89 -6.46
N LEU A 531 16.72 -20.11 -7.01
CA LEU A 531 17.41 -21.29 -6.52
C LEU A 531 18.87 -21.28 -7.01
N LYS A 532 19.79 -20.76 -6.18
CA LYS A 532 21.24 -20.85 -6.45
C LYS A 532 21.68 -22.32 -6.68
N PRO A 533 22.66 -22.60 -7.55
CA PRO A 533 23.28 -23.91 -7.63
C PRO A 533 24.03 -24.16 -6.31
N GLY A 534 23.53 -25.09 -5.49
CA GLY A 534 24.15 -25.44 -4.20
C GLY A 534 23.18 -25.55 -3.03
N MET A 535 21.90 -25.19 -3.18
CA MET A 535 20.90 -25.52 -2.17
C MET A 535 20.55 -27.01 -2.33
N GLN A 536 21.14 -27.86 -1.49
CA GLN A 536 20.85 -29.29 -1.49
C GLN A 536 19.35 -29.50 -1.29
N PHE A 537 18.73 -30.22 -2.23
CA PHE A 537 17.37 -30.74 -2.17
C PHE A 537 17.24 -31.84 -1.08
N SER A 538 17.67 -31.58 0.15
CA SER A 538 17.37 -32.50 1.24
C SER A 538 15.93 -32.25 1.69
N LYS A 539 15.04 -33.17 1.29
CA LYS A 539 13.61 -33.31 1.66
C LYS A 539 12.58 -32.66 0.72
N PHE A 540 12.71 -32.92 -0.58
CA PHE A 540 11.54 -33.00 -1.47
C PHE A 540 10.92 -34.40 -1.33
N SER A 541 10.01 -34.62 -0.38
CA SER A 541 9.24 -35.88 -0.31
C SER A 541 7.95 -35.76 -1.12
N LEU A 542 8.06 -35.72 -2.45
CA LEU A 542 6.89 -35.69 -3.33
C LEU A 542 6.13 -37.03 -3.38
N PHE A 543 6.71 -38.11 -2.83
CA PHE A 543 6.18 -39.48 -2.93
C PHE A 543 5.86 -40.15 -1.59
N SER A 544 6.12 -39.53 -0.43
CA SER A 544 5.80 -40.14 0.88
C SER A 544 4.33 -40.00 1.29
N LYS A 545 3.53 -39.18 0.59
CA LYS A 545 2.09 -39.00 0.88
C LYS A 545 1.15 -39.98 0.16
N PHE A 546 1.68 -40.85 -0.71
CA PHE A 546 0.86 -41.78 -1.50
C PHE A 546 0.84 -43.23 -0.99
N SER A 547 1.45 -43.52 0.16
CA SER A 547 1.41 -44.86 0.75
C SER A 547 1.13 -44.79 2.25
N ALA A 548 0.01 -45.41 2.63
CA ALA A 548 -0.41 -45.79 3.99
C ALA A 548 -0.68 -44.65 5.01
N GLU A 549 -1.96 -44.31 5.20
CA GLU A 549 -2.67 -44.59 6.46
C GLU A 549 -4.19 -44.35 6.32
N LYS A 550 -4.95 -45.27 6.90
CA LYS A 550 -6.42 -45.35 6.92
C LYS A 550 -6.90 -44.87 8.30
N LYS A 551 -7.94 -44.02 8.32
CA LYS A 551 -8.74 -43.52 9.48
C LYS A 551 -8.00 -42.47 10.34
N GLN A 552 -8.53 -41.31 10.77
CA GLN A 552 -9.87 -40.69 10.89
C GLN A 552 -9.74 -39.17 10.54
N ASN A 553 -10.81 -38.57 10.01
CA ASN A 553 -10.95 -37.18 9.51
C ASN A 553 -11.15 -36.13 10.64
N PRO A 554 -11.13 -34.80 10.40
CA PRO A 554 -10.09 -33.98 9.74
C PRO A 554 -9.92 -32.57 10.41
N LEU A 555 -8.72 -31.99 10.41
CA LEU A 555 -8.59 -30.52 10.49
C LEU A 555 -7.62 -30.08 9.40
N GLU A 556 -8.18 -29.91 8.21
CA GLU A 556 -7.46 -29.43 7.03
C GLU A 556 -7.70 -27.92 6.91
N VAL A 557 -6.77 -27.12 7.44
CA VAL A 557 -6.73 -25.67 7.23
C VAL A 557 -6.14 -25.41 5.84
N LEU A 558 -6.90 -24.79 4.94
CA LEU A 558 -6.52 -24.63 3.52
C LEU A 558 -6.40 -23.17 3.08
N HIS A 559 -5.17 -22.76 2.77
CA HIS A 559 -4.68 -21.40 2.50
C HIS A 559 -4.96 -20.83 1.11
N LEU A 560 -5.54 -19.62 1.08
CA LEU A 560 -5.74 -18.55 0.09
C LEU A 560 -4.97 -18.46 -1.25
N SER A 561 -4.08 -19.38 -1.50
CA SER A 561 -2.98 -19.18 -2.42
C SER A 561 -3.42 -19.40 -3.89
N GLU A 562 -4.47 -20.14 -4.11
CA GLU A 562 -4.92 -20.54 -5.44
C GLU A 562 -5.89 -19.52 -6.05
N ILE A 563 -5.57 -18.21 -6.21
CA ILE A 563 -6.58 -17.15 -6.59
C ILE A 563 -6.21 -16.19 -7.73
N ALA A 564 -4.95 -15.84 -7.87
CA ALA A 564 -4.51 -14.66 -8.62
C ALA A 564 -4.65 -14.68 -10.15
N GLN A 565 -4.54 -15.86 -10.78
CA GLN A 565 -4.38 -16.01 -12.25
C GLN A 565 -5.66 -15.84 -13.11
N GLU A 566 -6.81 -15.55 -12.49
CA GLU A 566 -8.12 -15.64 -13.15
C GLU A 566 -8.97 -14.36 -13.07
N LEU A 567 -8.50 -13.35 -12.34
CA LEU A 567 -9.23 -12.12 -12.00
C LEU A 567 -8.88 -10.91 -12.88
N SER A 568 -8.02 -11.12 -13.87
CA SER A 568 -7.50 -10.16 -14.84
C SER A 568 -8.56 -9.71 -15.89
N ASN A 569 -9.86 -9.63 -15.58
CA ASN A 569 -10.91 -9.34 -16.60
C ASN A 569 -12.17 -8.61 -16.06
N ILE A 570 -12.06 -7.76 -15.03
CA ILE A 570 -13.19 -6.98 -14.47
C ILE A 570 -13.14 -5.53 -14.88
#